data_AF-A0A2H0TMN0-F1
#
_entry.id   AF-A0A2H0TMN0-F1
#
_cell.length_a   1.000
_cell.length_b   1.000
_cell.length_c   1.000
_cell.angle_alpha   90.00
_cell.angle_beta   90.00
_cell.angle_gamma   90.00
#
_symmetry.space_group_name_H-M   'P 1'
#
loop_
_entity.id
_entity.type
_entity.pdbx_description
1 polymer ?
#
loop_
_entity_poly.entity_id
_entity_poly.type
_entity_poly.pdbx_seq_one_letter_code
_entity_poly.pdbx_strand_id
1 'polypeptide(L)'
;MARSLKKGPYIDQKLLEKIKKLKPGTKEIIKTWCRSCTITPEMIGFTFGVHSGREFIPVKVTENMVGYRLGEFSPTTKFSRHGGRIQRELETKEAEKEAEKIKAQTTEEKK
;
A
#
# COMPACT_ATOMS: atom_id res chain seq x y z
N MET A 1 -12.81 13.65 0.42
CA MET A 1 -13.17 14.89 1.16
C MET A 1 -12.61 14.84 2.57
N ALA A 2 -11.89 15.90 2.95
CA ALA A 2 -11.32 16.04 4.29
C ALA A 2 -12.40 16.30 5.35
N ARG A 3 -12.10 16.00 6.61
CA ARG A 3 -12.96 16.38 7.75
C ARG A 3 -12.81 17.88 8.02
N SER A 4 -13.82 18.47 8.68
CA SER A 4 -13.73 19.85 9.17
C SER A 4 -12.56 20.01 10.14
N LEU A 5 -11.80 21.11 10.01
CA LEU A 5 -10.61 21.42 10.80
C LEU A 5 -10.86 21.38 12.31
N LYS A 6 -12.03 21.84 12.77
CA LYS A 6 -12.42 21.83 14.19
C LYS A 6 -12.44 20.42 14.82
N LYS A 7 -12.65 19.37 14.02
CA LYS A 7 -12.82 17.98 14.51
C LYS A 7 -11.52 17.18 14.54
N GLY A 8 -10.44 17.70 13.94
CA GLY A 8 -9.16 16.99 13.83
C GLY A 8 -9.19 15.72 12.94
N PRO A 9 -8.01 15.11 12.75
CA PRO A 9 -7.89 13.84 12.04
C PRO A 9 -8.62 12.73 12.80
N TYR A 10 -9.24 11.81 12.05
CA TYR A 10 -9.89 10.65 12.66
C TYR A 10 -8.87 9.53 12.81
N ILE A 11 -8.73 9.03 14.04
CA ILE A 11 -7.86 7.91 14.38
C ILE A 11 -8.67 6.86 15.12
N ASP A 12 -8.51 5.60 14.73
CA ASP A 12 -9.14 4.49 15.44
C ASP A 12 -8.36 4.15 16.71
N GLN A 13 -9.05 4.07 17.84
CA GLN A 13 -8.43 3.82 19.15
C GLN A 13 -7.76 2.45 19.20
N LYS A 14 -8.39 1.42 18.61
CA LYS A 14 -7.83 0.06 18.56
C LYS A 14 -6.54 0.01 17.75
N LEU A 15 -6.47 0.80 16.68
CA LEU A 15 -5.26 0.88 15.86
C LEU A 15 -4.12 1.55 16.64
N LEU A 16 -4.43 2.63 17.37
CA LEU A 16 -3.49 3.37 18.18
C LEU A 16 -2.93 2.54 19.34
N GLU A 17 -3.76 1.72 19.99
CA GLU A 17 -3.31 0.75 21.00
C GLU A 17 -2.36 -0.30 20.44
N LYS A 18 -2.57 -0.77 19.20
CA LYS A 18 -1.64 -1.70 18.54
C LYS A 18 -0.31 -1.02 18.26
N ILE A 19 -0.33 0.19 17.70
CA ILE A 19 0.88 0.96 17.40
C ILE A 19 1.70 1.18 18.66
N LYS A 20 1.07 1.57 19.78
CA LYS A 20 1.76 1.78 21.07
C LYS A 20 2.48 0.55 21.61
N LYS A 21 2.01 -0.66 21.29
CA LYS A 21 2.61 -1.92 21.75
C LYS A 21 3.82 -2.32 20.91
N LEU A 22 3.89 -1.86 19.66
CA LEU A 22 4.97 -2.21 18.76
C LEU A 22 6.03 -1.11 18.71
N LYS A 23 7.28 -1.52 18.46
CA LYS A 23 8.36 -0.57 18.16
C LYS A 23 8.41 -0.25 16.66
N PRO A 24 8.75 0.98 16.27
CA PRO A 24 8.97 1.32 14.86
C PRO A 24 10.09 0.44 14.28
N GLY A 25 9.91 -0.07 13.06
CA GLY A 25 10.86 -0.95 12.38
C GLY A 25 10.63 -2.45 12.58
N THR A 26 9.66 -2.84 13.41
CA THR A 26 9.25 -4.25 13.52
C THR A 26 8.56 -4.69 12.22
N LYS A 27 8.91 -5.86 11.66
CA LYS A 27 8.34 -6.40 10.41
C LYS A 27 6.90 -6.93 10.55
N GLU A 28 6.24 -6.67 11.67
CA GLU A 28 4.89 -7.14 11.93
C GLU A 28 3.85 -6.35 11.13
N ILE A 29 2.93 -7.09 10.50
CA ILE A 29 1.84 -6.51 9.70
C ILE A 29 0.64 -6.28 10.62
N ILE A 30 0.31 -5.02 10.86
CA ILE A 30 -0.85 -4.64 11.66
C ILE A 30 -2.11 -4.74 10.80
N LYS A 31 -2.90 -5.79 10.98
CA LYS A 31 -4.18 -5.95 10.27
C LYS A 31 -5.22 -4.94 10.78
N THR A 32 -5.86 -4.25 9.85
CA THR A 32 -6.88 -3.24 10.11
C THR A 32 -8.02 -3.25 9.09
N TRP A 33 -9.23 -3.08 9.60
CA TRP A 33 -10.44 -2.81 8.80
C TRP A 33 -10.74 -1.30 8.74
N CYS A 34 -10.08 -0.49 9.57
CA CYS A 34 -10.32 0.95 9.66
C CYS A 34 -9.69 1.70 8.48
N ARG A 35 -10.32 1.58 7.31
CA ARG A 35 -9.96 2.31 6.07
C ARG A 35 -10.13 3.83 6.17
N SER A 36 -10.96 4.30 7.09
CA SER A 36 -11.25 5.72 7.33
C SER A 36 -10.20 6.42 8.21
N CYS A 37 -9.29 5.67 8.84
CA CYS A 37 -8.25 6.20 9.70
C CYS A 37 -7.27 7.08 8.91
N THR A 38 -6.98 8.26 9.45
CA THR A 38 -6.00 9.20 8.90
C THR A 38 -4.61 8.74 9.34
N ILE A 39 -3.65 8.78 8.42
CA ILE A 39 -2.26 8.45 8.72
C ILE A 39 -1.64 9.61 9.49
N THR A 40 -1.19 9.32 10.71
CA THR A 40 -0.45 10.26 11.55
C THR A 40 1.06 10.03 11.46
N PRO A 41 1.89 11.03 11.83
CA PRO A 41 3.35 10.87 11.83
C PRO A 41 3.85 9.68 12.66
N GLU A 42 3.17 9.34 13.75
CA GLU A 42 3.51 8.19 14.60
C GLU A 42 3.40 6.82 13.88
N MET A 43 2.69 6.77 12.75
CA MET A 43 2.50 5.55 11.97
C MET A 43 3.63 5.29 10.95
N ILE A 44 4.58 6.22 10.81
CA ILE A 44 5.70 6.08 9.88
C ILE A 44 6.58 4.90 10.28
N GLY A 45 6.95 4.08 9.30
CA GLY A 45 7.80 2.90 9.53
C GLY A 45 7.04 1.63 9.95
N PHE A 46 5.72 1.70 10.12
CA PHE A 46 4.87 0.52 10.32
C PHE A 46 4.29 0.02 8.99
N THR A 47 3.97 -1.28 8.95
CA THR A 47 3.28 -1.90 7.83
C THR A 47 1.86 -2.28 8.25
N PHE A 48 0.86 -1.74 7.55
CA PHE A 48 -0.55 -2.02 7.82
C PHE A 48 -1.11 -2.97 6.76
N GLY A 49 -1.72 -4.06 7.20
CA GLY A 49 -2.59 -4.85 6.33
C GLY A 49 -3.95 -4.17 6.27
N VAL A 50 -4.23 -3.41 5.20
CA VAL A 50 -5.51 -2.70 5.02
C VAL A 50 -6.48 -3.59 4.25
N HIS A 51 -7.65 -3.84 4.85
CA HIS A 51 -8.67 -4.70 4.23
C HIS A 51 -9.25 -4.07 2.96
N SER A 52 -9.18 -4.77 1.82
CA SER A 52 -9.75 -4.35 0.52
C SER A 52 -11.20 -4.78 0.29
N GLY A 53 -11.75 -5.60 1.19
CA GLY A 53 -13.05 -6.26 1.02
C GLY A 53 -12.92 -7.78 0.84
N ARG A 54 -11.78 -8.24 0.33
CA ARG A 54 -11.45 -9.66 0.15
C ARG A 54 -10.18 -10.06 0.89
N GLU A 55 -9.15 -9.24 0.81
CA GLU A 55 -7.81 -9.54 1.33
C GLU A 55 -7.20 -8.34 2.05
N PHE A 56 -6.13 -8.58 2.80
CA PHE A 56 -5.38 -7.53 3.47
C PHE A 56 -4.17 -7.15 2.62
N ILE A 57 -4.20 -5.94 2.08
CA ILE A 57 -3.10 -5.41 1.25
C ILE A 57 -2.05 -4.80 2.21
N PRO A 58 -0.79 -5.24 2.17
CA PRO A 58 0.27 -4.68 3.00
C PRO A 58 0.69 -3.30 2.46
N VAL A 59 0.48 -2.27 3.28
CA VAL A 59 0.85 -0.88 2.99
C VAL A 59 1.92 -0.46 3.98
N LYS A 60 3.14 -0.19 3.49
CA LYS A 60 4.23 0.37 4.28
C LYS A 60 4.10 1.89 4.27
N VAL A 61 3.92 2.50 5.44
CA VAL A 61 3.67 3.94 5.56
C VAL A 61 4.97 4.73 5.45
N THR A 62 4.95 5.75 4.59
CA THR A 62 6.03 6.72 4.37
C THR A 62 5.58 8.13 4.75
N GLU A 63 6.51 9.08 4.89
CA GLU A 63 6.22 10.48 5.26
C GLU A 63 5.25 11.17 4.31
N ASN A 64 5.37 10.90 3.01
CA ASN A 64 4.49 11.49 1.98
C ASN A 64 3.03 11.04 2.10
N MET A 65 2.74 9.99 2.90
CA MET A 65 1.39 9.47 3.10
C MET A 65 0.67 10.12 4.30
N VAL A 66 1.36 10.96 5.08
CA VAL A 66 0.76 11.65 6.24
C VAL A 66 -0.37 12.57 5.78
N GLY A 67 -1.50 12.52 6.49
CA GLY A 67 -2.70 13.30 6.16
C GLY A 67 -3.67 12.62 5.20
N TYR A 68 -3.25 11.58 4.48
CA TYR A 68 -4.13 10.73 3.69
C TYR A 68 -4.81 9.65 4.56
N ARG A 69 -5.78 8.94 3.99
CA ARG A 69 -6.45 7.82 4.66
C ARG A 69 -5.84 6.48 4.25
N LEU A 70 -5.80 5.54 5.18
CA LEU A 70 -5.31 4.18 4.91
C LEU A 70 -6.03 3.50 3.73
N GLY A 71 -7.34 3.76 3.57
CA GLY A 71 -8.13 3.20 2.48
C GLY A 71 -7.74 3.67 1.08
N GLU A 72 -7.03 4.79 0.95
CA GLU A 72 -6.61 5.33 -0.37
C GLU A 72 -5.49 4.50 -0.97
N PHE A 73 -4.71 3.80 -0.13
CA PHE A 73 -3.62 2.92 -0.54
C PHE A 73 -4.05 1.46 -0.72
N SER A 74 -5.36 1.17 -0.62
CA SER A 74 -5.92 -0.19 -0.70
C SER A 74 -7.11 -0.18 -1.69
N PRO A 75 -6.87 -0.38 -3.00
CA PRO A 75 -7.94 -0.40 -3.98
C PRO A 75 -8.92 -1.55 -3.71
N THR A 76 -10.22 -1.27 -3.81
CA THR A 76 -11.29 -2.24 -3.51
C THR A 76 -11.77 -3.00 -4.74
N THR A 77 -11.75 -2.34 -5.90
CA THR A 77 -12.15 -2.92 -7.17
C THR A 77 -10.91 -3.22 -8.00
N LYS A 78 -10.87 -4.42 -8.59
CA LYS A 78 -9.89 -4.72 -9.63
C LYS A 78 -10.31 -3.93 -10.87
N PHE A 79 -9.52 -2.93 -11.23
CA PHE A 79 -9.75 -2.20 -12.47
C PHE A 79 -9.52 -3.14 -13.65
N SER A 80 -10.58 -3.41 -14.40
CA SER A 80 -10.52 -4.16 -15.66
C SER A 80 -10.67 -3.15 -16.78
N ARG A 81 -9.62 -2.95 -17.59
CA ARG A 81 -9.72 -2.13 -18.80
C ARG A 81 -10.51 -2.89 -19.86
N HIS A 82 -11.37 -2.20 -20.60
CA HIS A 82 -11.92 -2.70 -21.86
C HIS A 82 -10.87 -2.53 -22.97
N GLY A 83 -9.74 -3.23 -22.85
CA GLY A 83 -8.70 -3.31 -23.87
C GLY A 83 -8.67 -4.72 -24.42
N GLY A 84 -9.02 -4.90 -25.69
CA GLY A 84 -8.98 -6.20 -26.36
C GLY A 84 -7.55 -6.78 -26.47
N ARG A 85 -7.40 -7.81 -27.32
CA ARG A 85 -6.12 -8.54 -27.56
C ARG A 85 -4.87 -7.67 -27.63
N ILE A 86 -4.96 -6.51 -28.30
CA ILE A 86 -3.84 -5.60 -28.56
C ILE A 86 -3.17 -5.11 -27.27
N GLN A 87 -3.94 -4.78 -26.23
CA GLN A 87 -3.39 -4.29 -24.97
C GLN A 87 -2.69 -5.41 -24.18
N ARG A 88 -3.31 -6.60 -24.17
CA ARG A 88 -2.73 -7.77 -23.53
C ARG A 88 -1.42 -8.17 -24.20
N GLU A 89 -1.35 -8.06 -25.53
CA GLU A 89 -0.12 -8.28 -26.31
C GLU A 89 0.97 -7.22 -26.03
N LEU A 90 0.59 -5.96 -25.77
CA LEU A 90 1.55 -4.92 -25.36
C LEU A 90 2.08 -5.16 -23.94
N GLU A 91 1.21 -5.52 -22.99
CA GLU A 91 1.57 -5.83 -21.61
C GLU A 91 2.47 -7.09 -21.52
N THR A 92 2.21 -8.13 -22.32
CA THR A 92 3.09 -9.31 -22.38
C THR A 92 4.45 -8.96 -22.98
N LYS A 93 4.48 -8.12 -24.03
CA LYS A 93 5.76 -7.65 -24.63
C LYS A 93 6.56 -6.78 -23.67
N GLU A 94 5.90 -5.95 -22.86
CA GLU A 94 6.57 -5.15 -21.82
C GLU A 94 7.11 -6.06 -20.71
N ALA A 95 6.34 -7.05 -20.26
CA ALA A 95 6.78 -8.03 -19.26
C ALA A 95 7.96 -8.90 -19.73
N GLU A 96 7.96 -9.33 -21.00
CA GLU A 96 9.07 -10.06 -21.61
C GLU A 96 10.35 -9.22 -21.68
N LYS A 97 10.23 -7.95 -22.10
CA LYS A 97 11.35 -7.00 -22.12
C LYS A 97 11.92 -6.73 -20.74
N GLU A 98 11.07 -6.63 -19.72
CA GLU A 98 11.51 -6.43 -18.34
C GLU A 98 12.23 -7.68 -17.81
N ALA A 99 11.72 -8.88 -18.13
CA ALA A 99 12.36 -10.15 -17.79
C ALA A 99 13.71 -10.36 -18.49
N GLU A 100 13.85 -9.96 -19.76
CA GLU A 100 15.13 -10.00 -20.49
C GLU A 100 16.16 -9.04 -19.90
N LYS A 101 15.76 -7.83 -19.51
CA LYS A 101 16.64 -6.88 -18.83
C LYS A 101 17.12 -7.40 -17.48
N ILE A 102 16.24 -7.99 -16.69
CA ILE A 102 16.59 -8.60 -15.39
C ILE A 102 17.55 -9.78 -15.58
N LYS A 103 17.34 -10.61 -16.61
CA LYS A 103 18.28 -11.69 -16.98
C LYS A 103 19.63 -11.14 -17.41
N ALA A 104 19.67 -10.11 -18.27
CA ALA A 104 20.93 -9.51 -18.70
C ALA A 104 21.73 -8.94 -17.50
N GLN A 105 21.08 -8.21 -16.60
CA GLN A 105 21.71 -7.64 -15.40
C GLN A 105 22.24 -8.72 -14.44
N THR A 106 21.49 -9.81 -14.22
CA THR A 106 21.96 -10.93 -13.39
C THR A 106 23.07 -11.77 -14.01
N THR A 107 23.27 -11.67 -15.33
CA THR A 107 24.40 -12.33 -16.02
C THR A 107 25.67 -11.46 -15.98
N GLU A 108 25.52 -10.13 -15.97
CA GLU A 108 26.63 -9.18 -15.80
C GLU A 108 27.16 -9.13 -14.37
N GLU A 109 26.31 -9.26 -13.34
CA GLU A 109 26.75 -9.27 -11.92
C GLU A 109 27.49 -10.57 -11.50
N LYS A 110 27.45 -11.63 -12.32
CA LYS A 110 28.10 -12.92 -12.04
C LYS A 110 29.43 -13.14 -12.77
N LYS A 111 29.91 -12.14 -13.53
CA LYS A 111 31.19 -12.17 -14.25
C LYS A 111 32.18 -11.21 -13.59
#